data_AF-A0A2W7BK98-F1
#
_entry.id   AF-A0A2W7BK98-F1
#
_cell.length_a   1.000
_cell.length_b   1.000
_cell.length_c   1.000
_cell.angle_alpha   90.00
_cell.angle_beta   90.00
_cell.angle_gamma   90.00
#
_symmetry.space_group_name_H-M   'P 1'
#
loop_
_entity.id
_entity.type
_entity.pdbx_description
1 polymer ?
#
loop_
_entity_poly.entity_id
_entity_poly.type
_entity_poly.pdbx_seq_one_letter_code
_entity_poly.pdbx_strand_id
1 'polypeptide(L)'
;MPTNLLLETNAYEGSTSVLVTLEGVRSPRMLTMDLTSIAPDANGKKYIQPGTLAVKKANGLGAPLKVSKLTAAVTTSATDLVVSNAALFKAGDVLTIPTPYARLDLAGTWANADTATLTLGGQSALHTVASYTSLTALATALATTFTASLGSKASFIAEGAYIHIFGSDFLSISKSITVAGNGTLTIADAVTTLQGGVTVETIASIDLTTGTLTLSGAVDRRLPALAPLGVLASTDVIYGLIPSLIDLDETSNDVAIFTSCTVYGDRLPYWDSFIAKLLPEITLLTP
;
A
#
# COMPACT_ATOMS: atom_id res chain seq x y z
N MET A 1 29.54 -16.90 -19.92
CA MET A 1 29.47 -17.69 -18.67
C MET A 1 28.47 -16.99 -17.78
N PRO A 2 27.43 -17.66 -17.25
CA PRO A 2 26.55 -17.01 -16.30
C PRO A 2 27.31 -16.87 -14.99
N THR A 3 27.53 -15.64 -14.56
CA THR A 3 28.07 -15.32 -13.23
C THR A 3 27.13 -15.93 -12.20
N ASN A 4 27.66 -16.76 -11.31
CA ASN A 4 26.93 -17.31 -10.17
C ASN A 4 26.37 -16.13 -9.37
N LEU A 5 25.06 -15.89 -9.49
CA LEU A 5 24.34 -15.00 -8.59
C LEU A 5 24.39 -15.68 -7.21
N LEU A 6 25.19 -15.14 -6.31
CA LEU A 6 25.29 -15.60 -4.94
C LEU A 6 23.92 -15.42 -4.27
N LEU A 7 23.18 -16.52 -4.13
CA LEU A 7 22.13 -16.70 -3.12
C LEU A 7 22.83 -16.89 -1.78
N GLU A 8 23.54 -15.88 -1.29
CA GLU A 8 24.00 -15.88 0.10
C GLU A 8 22.79 -15.56 0.98
N THR A 9 22.10 -16.61 1.42
CA THR A 9 21.29 -16.56 2.64
C THR A 9 22.24 -16.47 3.83
N ASN A 10 22.99 -15.38 3.95
CA ASN A 10 23.59 -15.04 5.22
C ASN A 10 22.43 -14.65 6.12
N ALA A 11 21.98 -15.61 6.93
CA ALA A 11 21.03 -15.36 7.99
C ALA A 11 21.70 -14.38 8.96
N TYR A 12 21.48 -13.09 8.73
CA TYR A 12 21.74 -12.08 9.73
C TYR A 12 20.82 -12.41 10.91
N GLU A 13 21.37 -12.53 12.12
CA GLU A 13 20.60 -12.81 13.32
C GLU A 13 19.41 -11.85 13.40
N GLY A 14 18.19 -12.39 13.30
CA GLY A 14 16.94 -11.61 13.31
C GLY A 14 16.19 -11.49 11.97
N SER A 15 16.77 -11.90 10.83
CA SER A 15 16.06 -11.91 9.55
C SER A 15 15.26 -13.20 9.36
N THR A 16 13.93 -13.08 9.28
CA THR A 16 13.05 -14.22 8.94
C THR A 16 12.99 -14.38 7.42
N SER A 17 13.22 -15.60 6.91
CA SER A 17 13.10 -15.86 5.48
C SER A 17 11.69 -15.54 4.99
N VAL A 18 11.59 -14.78 3.89
CA VAL A 18 10.32 -14.47 3.24
C VAL A 18 9.92 -15.55 2.23
N LEU A 19 10.90 -16.29 1.68
CA LEU A 19 10.66 -17.41 0.78
C LEU A 19 10.18 -18.65 1.56
N VAL A 20 9.14 -19.30 1.05
CA VAL A 20 8.63 -20.59 1.58
C VAL A 20 9.51 -21.74 1.08
N THR A 21 9.86 -21.73 -0.20
CA THR A 21 10.72 -22.72 -0.85
C THR A 21 11.68 -22.04 -1.83
N LEU A 22 12.87 -22.63 -2.01
CA LEU A 22 13.74 -22.30 -3.14
C LEU A 22 13.26 -22.98 -4.44
N GLU A 23 12.44 -24.03 -4.33
CA GLU A 23 11.75 -24.66 -5.45
C GLU A 23 10.72 -23.68 -6.05
N GLY A 24 10.83 -23.42 -7.36
CA GLY A 24 9.94 -22.51 -8.08
C GLY A 24 10.53 -21.11 -8.35
N VAL A 25 11.73 -20.80 -7.84
CA VAL A 25 12.50 -19.62 -8.26
C VAL A 25 12.87 -19.77 -9.73
N ARG A 26 12.12 -19.13 -10.62
CA ARG A 26 12.39 -19.14 -12.05
C ARG A 26 13.05 -17.80 -12.42
N SER A 27 14.31 -17.86 -12.86
CA SER A 27 15.05 -16.78 -13.52
C SER A 27 15.16 -15.46 -12.74
N PRO A 28 16.04 -15.37 -11.72
CA PRO A 28 16.32 -14.09 -11.08
C PRO A 28 16.84 -13.09 -12.11
N ARG A 29 16.33 -11.86 -12.05
CA ARG A 29 16.78 -10.74 -12.89
C ARG A 29 17.70 -9.85 -12.08
N MET A 30 18.76 -9.35 -12.70
CA MET A 30 19.62 -8.36 -12.07
C MET A 30 19.00 -6.97 -12.18
N LEU A 31 19.11 -6.18 -11.10
CA LEU A 31 18.79 -4.76 -11.10
C LEU A 31 19.81 -4.01 -10.25
N THR A 32 20.48 -3.03 -10.84
CA THR A 32 21.42 -2.15 -10.14
C THR A 32 20.65 -1.11 -9.33
N MET A 33 20.84 -1.09 -8.01
CA MET A 33 20.11 -0.22 -7.09
C MET A 33 20.67 1.20 -7.06
N ASP A 34 19.77 2.18 -7.01
CA ASP A 34 20.10 3.59 -6.77
C ASP A 34 20.25 3.84 -5.27
N LEU A 35 21.49 3.87 -4.80
CA LEU A 35 21.83 4.12 -3.40
C LEU A 35 21.31 5.45 -2.87
N THR A 36 21.03 6.44 -3.72
CA THR A 36 20.49 7.74 -3.25
C THR A 36 19.04 7.64 -2.80
N SER A 37 18.34 6.56 -3.17
CA SER A 37 16.95 6.33 -2.80
C SER A 37 16.76 5.59 -1.48
N ILE A 38 17.84 5.08 -0.90
CA ILE A 38 17.82 4.25 0.31
C ILE A 38 18.42 5.06 1.45
N ALA A 39 17.67 5.17 2.55
CA ALA A 39 18.17 5.81 3.77
C ALA A 39 19.23 4.91 4.41
N PRO A 40 20.31 5.49 4.97
CA PRO A 40 21.15 4.76 5.91
C PRO A 40 20.40 4.51 7.22
N ASP A 41 20.77 3.45 7.92
CA ASP A 41 20.36 3.16 9.29
C ASP A 41 21.10 4.06 10.30
N ALA A 42 20.88 3.83 11.60
CA ALA A 42 21.52 4.58 12.67
C ALA A 42 23.07 4.44 12.70
N ASN A 43 23.61 3.40 12.08
CA ASN A 43 25.05 3.14 11.96
C ASN A 43 25.63 3.67 10.63
N GLY A 44 24.81 4.33 9.80
CA GLY A 44 25.22 4.83 8.50
C GLY A 44 25.12 3.80 7.37
N LYS A 45 24.61 2.60 7.66
CA LYS A 45 24.59 1.48 6.70
C LYS A 45 23.30 1.41 5.89
N LYS A 46 23.39 1.02 4.62
CA LYS A 46 22.24 0.92 3.70
C LYS A 46 21.79 -0.52 3.52
N TYR A 47 20.59 -0.79 4.01
CA TYR A 47 19.97 -2.10 3.94
C TYR A 47 18.70 -2.11 3.11
N ILE A 48 18.46 -3.20 2.40
CA ILE A 48 17.13 -3.53 1.87
C ILE A 48 16.61 -4.75 2.61
N GLN A 49 15.45 -4.62 3.25
CA GLN A 49 14.83 -5.69 4.00
C GLN A 49 14.33 -6.83 3.08
N PRO A 50 14.36 -8.10 3.54
CA PRO A 50 13.72 -9.20 2.84
C PRO A 50 12.25 -8.90 2.49
N GLY A 51 11.79 -9.37 1.34
CA GLY A 51 10.41 -9.19 0.89
C GLY A 51 10.10 -7.80 0.34
N THR A 52 11.09 -6.92 0.24
CA THR A 52 10.91 -5.59 -0.35
C THR A 52 10.69 -5.73 -1.85
N LEU A 53 9.64 -5.10 -2.38
CA LEU A 53 9.43 -4.99 -3.82
C LEU A 53 10.41 -3.98 -4.41
N ALA A 54 10.99 -4.28 -5.55
CA ALA A 54 11.83 -3.34 -6.30
C ALA A 54 11.03 -2.69 -7.41
N VAL A 55 11.23 -1.39 -7.59
CA VAL A 55 10.80 -0.63 -8.77
C VAL A 55 11.99 -0.32 -9.66
N LYS A 56 11.77 -0.31 -10.96
CA LYS A 56 12.71 0.21 -11.96
C LYS A 56 12.31 1.63 -12.32
N LYS A 57 13.21 2.58 -12.09
CA LYS A 57 13.01 4.00 -12.41
C LYS A 57 13.22 4.28 -13.89
N ALA A 58 12.79 5.47 -14.34
CA ALA A 58 13.00 5.94 -15.71
C ALA A 58 14.48 5.94 -16.14
N ASN A 59 15.41 6.20 -15.23
CA ASN A 59 16.86 6.16 -15.51
C ASN A 59 17.45 4.74 -15.59
N GLY A 60 16.63 3.70 -15.43
CA GLY A 60 17.02 2.30 -15.50
C GLY A 60 17.53 1.70 -14.18
N LEU A 61 17.77 2.51 -13.15
CA LEU A 61 18.19 2.04 -11.83
C LEU A 61 17.01 1.54 -11.00
N GLY A 62 17.30 0.65 -10.06
CA GLY A 62 16.34 0.13 -9.10
C GLY A 62 16.16 1.01 -7.87
N ALA A 63 15.01 0.93 -7.24
CA ALA A 63 14.77 1.39 -5.87
C ALA A 63 13.83 0.45 -5.14
N PRO A 64 13.87 0.42 -3.80
CA PRO A 64 12.78 -0.13 -3.02
C PRO A 64 11.46 0.55 -3.38
N LEU A 65 10.38 -0.23 -3.51
CA LEU A 65 9.03 0.28 -3.53
C LEU A 65 8.74 0.84 -2.13
N LYS A 66 8.67 2.16 -2.04
CA LYS A 66 8.44 2.86 -0.78
C LYS A 66 6.95 2.94 -0.49
N VAL A 67 6.34 1.82 -0.17
CA VAL A 67 4.92 1.76 0.21
C VAL A 67 4.80 1.00 1.52
N SER A 68 4.00 1.55 2.43
CA SER A 68 3.71 0.99 3.74
C SER A 68 2.24 1.19 4.07
N LYS A 69 1.80 0.73 5.25
CA LYS A 69 0.42 0.96 5.73
C LYS A 69 0.46 1.81 6.98
N LEU A 70 -0.50 2.72 7.12
CA LEU A 70 -0.75 3.39 8.38
C LEU A 70 -1.14 2.36 9.45
N THR A 71 -0.58 2.47 10.65
CA THR A 71 -0.93 1.59 11.77
C THR A 71 -2.11 2.13 12.58
N ALA A 72 -2.36 3.43 12.49
CA ALA A 72 -3.45 4.13 13.15
C ALA A 72 -4.13 5.12 12.19
N ALA A 73 -5.39 5.45 12.47
CA ALA A 73 -6.09 6.50 11.75
C ALA A 73 -5.49 7.87 12.10
N VAL A 74 -5.52 8.77 11.12
CA VAL A 74 -4.88 10.09 11.17
C VAL A 74 -5.94 11.14 10.97
N THR A 75 -6.00 12.09 11.90
CA THR A 75 -6.88 13.26 11.78
C THR A 75 -6.23 14.35 10.93
N THR A 76 -7.06 15.24 10.40
CA THR A 76 -6.57 16.52 9.86
C THR A 76 -5.68 17.24 10.88
N SER A 77 -4.70 17.96 10.38
CA SER A 77 -3.70 18.71 11.15
C SER A 77 -2.68 17.87 11.91
N ALA A 78 -2.68 16.54 11.73
CA ALA A 78 -1.61 15.70 12.27
C ALA A 78 -0.28 15.99 11.56
N THR A 79 0.81 16.00 12.31
CA THR A 79 2.18 16.15 11.78
C THR A 79 2.99 14.86 11.88
N ASP A 80 2.46 13.84 12.55
CA ASP A 80 3.12 12.55 12.75
C ASP A 80 2.23 11.43 12.23
N LEU A 81 2.84 10.50 11.49
CA LEU A 81 2.20 9.30 10.97
C LEU A 81 2.95 8.08 11.45
N VAL A 82 2.26 7.08 11.99
CA VAL A 82 2.88 5.80 12.33
C VAL A 82 2.61 4.79 11.21
N VAL A 83 3.67 4.20 10.68
CA VAL A 83 3.60 3.25 9.56
C VAL A 83 4.18 1.89 9.93
N SER A 84 3.72 0.83 9.26
CA SER A 84 4.15 -0.54 9.56
C SER A 84 5.61 -0.83 9.22
N ASN A 85 6.22 -0.03 8.34
CA ASN A 85 7.63 -0.13 7.98
C ASN A 85 8.21 1.24 7.59
N ALA A 86 8.73 1.96 8.58
CA ALA A 86 9.31 3.29 8.38
C ALA A 86 10.69 3.26 7.67
N ALA A 87 11.40 2.13 7.72
CA ALA A 87 12.73 1.97 7.14
C ALA A 87 12.76 2.04 5.60
N LEU A 88 11.60 1.96 4.94
CA LEU A 88 11.47 2.13 3.49
C LEU A 88 11.58 3.59 3.05
N PHE A 89 11.38 4.54 3.95
CA PHE A 89 11.32 5.96 3.64
C PHE A 89 12.60 6.70 4.01
N LYS A 90 12.75 7.92 3.49
CA LYS A 90 13.78 8.88 3.90
C LYS A 90 13.20 10.29 4.06
N ALA A 91 13.88 11.14 4.82
CA ALA A 91 13.57 12.57 4.85
C ALA A 91 13.63 13.17 3.44
N GLY A 92 12.69 14.06 3.13
CA GLY A 92 12.48 14.68 1.82
C GLY A 92 11.64 13.84 0.85
N ASP A 93 11.29 12.60 1.18
CA ASP A 93 10.31 11.85 0.39
C ASP A 93 8.91 12.51 0.51
N VAL A 94 8.21 12.59 -0.62
CA VAL A 94 6.82 13.10 -0.68
C VAL A 94 5.86 11.93 -0.58
N LEU A 95 5.09 11.88 0.50
CA LEU A 95 4.10 10.83 0.71
C LEU A 95 2.85 11.10 -0.12
N THR A 96 2.33 10.05 -0.70
CA THR A 96 1.12 10.04 -1.51
C THR A 96 0.25 8.86 -1.12
N ILE A 97 -1.05 9.02 -1.27
CA ILE A 97 -1.98 7.89 -1.25
C ILE A 97 -1.91 7.21 -2.63
N PRO A 98 -1.53 5.92 -2.71
CA PRO A 98 -1.53 5.19 -3.97
C PRO A 98 -2.93 5.12 -4.59
N THR A 99 -3.00 5.28 -5.90
CA THR A 99 -4.23 5.31 -6.68
C THR A 99 -4.50 3.97 -7.38
N PRO A 100 -5.73 3.67 -7.83
CA PRO A 100 -6.94 4.50 -7.76
C PRO A 100 -7.57 4.58 -6.36
N TYR A 101 -7.96 5.78 -5.95
CA TYR A 101 -8.51 6.10 -4.63
C TYR A 101 -9.84 6.87 -4.75
N ALA A 102 -10.75 6.71 -3.79
CA ALA A 102 -11.85 7.65 -3.56
C ALA A 102 -12.30 7.59 -2.10
N ARG A 103 -13.01 8.61 -1.64
CA ARG A 103 -13.70 8.61 -0.36
C ARG A 103 -15.20 8.66 -0.58
N LEU A 104 -15.95 7.93 0.24
CA LEU A 104 -17.39 8.09 0.35
C LEU A 104 -17.72 8.85 1.62
N ASP A 105 -18.53 9.89 1.50
CA ASP A 105 -18.91 10.75 2.60
C ASP A 105 -20.36 10.47 2.96
N LEU A 106 -20.58 9.96 4.17
CA LEU A 106 -21.91 9.74 4.72
C LEU A 106 -22.35 11.00 5.45
N ALA A 107 -23.56 11.47 5.14
CA ALA A 107 -24.19 12.57 5.87
C ALA A 107 -25.71 12.38 5.91
N GLY A 108 -26.41 13.30 6.59
CA GLY A 108 -27.86 13.27 6.75
C GLY A 108 -28.33 12.23 7.78
N THR A 109 -29.64 12.00 7.80
CA THR A 109 -30.28 11.04 8.70
C THR A 109 -30.68 9.80 7.93
N TRP A 110 -30.17 8.65 8.35
CA TRP A 110 -30.50 7.35 7.75
C TRP A 110 -31.56 6.65 8.59
N ALA A 111 -32.70 6.36 7.98
CA ALA A 111 -33.79 5.61 8.61
C ALA A 111 -33.66 4.10 8.33
N ASN A 112 -34.33 3.30 9.14
CA ASN A 112 -34.46 1.87 8.86
C ASN A 112 -35.09 1.65 7.48
N ALA A 113 -34.53 0.69 6.73
CA ALA A 113 -34.87 0.39 5.34
C ALA A 113 -34.44 1.42 4.29
N ASP A 114 -33.76 2.51 4.66
CA ASP A 114 -33.00 3.29 3.67
C ASP A 114 -31.97 2.36 3.00
N THR A 115 -31.59 2.67 1.76
CA THR A 115 -30.63 1.84 1.01
C THR A 115 -29.52 2.67 0.41
N ALA A 116 -28.32 2.08 0.35
CA ALA A 116 -27.18 2.62 -0.37
C ALA A 116 -26.65 1.55 -1.33
N THR A 117 -26.54 1.91 -2.60
CA THR A 117 -25.95 1.07 -3.63
C THR A 117 -24.67 1.71 -4.14
N LEU A 118 -23.55 0.99 -4.06
CA LEU A 118 -22.31 1.36 -4.73
C LEU A 118 -22.12 0.46 -5.94
N THR A 119 -21.88 1.05 -7.11
CA THR A 119 -21.48 0.31 -8.31
C THR A 119 -20.02 0.62 -8.63
N LEU A 120 -19.18 -0.41 -8.70
CA LEU A 120 -17.78 -0.33 -9.11
C LEU A 120 -17.53 -1.27 -10.29
N GLY A 121 -17.03 -0.72 -11.39
CA GLY A 121 -16.67 -1.52 -12.57
C GLY A 121 -17.82 -2.39 -13.10
N GLY A 122 -19.07 -1.89 -13.02
CA GLY A 122 -20.28 -2.59 -13.47
C GLY A 122 -20.88 -3.58 -12.47
N GLN A 123 -20.24 -3.84 -11.32
CA GLN A 123 -20.79 -4.67 -10.25
C GLN A 123 -21.35 -3.79 -9.13
N SER A 124 -22.55 -4.11 -8.64
CA SER A 124 -23.22 -3.36 -7.58
C SER A 124 -23.21 -4.10 -6.25
N ALA A 125 -23.05 -3.34 -5.17
CA ALA A 125 -23.27 -3.79 -3.82
C ALA A 125 -24.37 -2.93 -3.18
N LEU A 126 -25.43 -3.58 -2.74
CA LEU A 126 -26.57 -2.96 -2.05
C LEU A 126 -26.44 -3.22 -0.55
N HIS A 127 -26.59 -2.16 0.23
CA HIS A 127 -26.77 -2.25 1.68
C HIS A 127 -28.13 -1.66 2.06
N THR A 128 -28.87 -2.37 2.90
CA THR A 128 -30.12 -1.90 3.50
C THR A 128 -29.85 -1.54 4.96
N VAL A 129 -30.14 -0.30 5.32
CA VAL A 129 -29.91 0.24 6.66
C VAL A 129 -30.77 -0.49 7.69
N ALA A 130 -30.10 -1.07 8.67
CA ALA A 130 -30.68 -1.53 9.92
C ALA A 130 -30.50 -0.46 11.01
N SER A 131 -31.02 -0.69 12.22
CA SER A 131 -31.03 0.28 13.33
C SER A 131 -29.61 0.70 13.81
N TYR A 132 -28.92 1.55 13.04
CA TYR A 132 -27.63 2.12 13.40
C TYR A 132 -27.82 3.44 14.14
N THR A 133 -27.09 3.60 15.25
CA THR A 133 -27.20 4.78 16.13
C THR A 133 -26.24 5.91 15.76
N SER A 134 -25.38 5.72 14.76
CA SER A 134 -24.44 6.75 14.28
C SER A 134 -24.03 6.51 12.83
N LEU A 135 -23.57 7.57 12.15
CA LEU A 135 -22.98 7.47 10.81
C LEU A 135 -21.70 6.62 10.80
N THR A 136 -20.95 6.62 11.90
CA THR A 136 -19.75 5.76 12.04
C THR A 136 -20.11 4.29 12.04
N ALA A 137 -21.14 3.89 12.78
CA ALA A 137 -21.60 2.50 12.78
C ALA A 137 -22.11 2.08 11.39
N LEU A 138 -22.83 2.97 10.71
CA LEU A 138 -23.31 2.75 9.35
C LEU A 138 -22.16 2.66 8.33
N ALA A 139 -21.14 3.53 8.41
CA ALA A 139 -19.97 3.49 7.53
C ALA A 139 -19.23 2.15 7.63
N THR A 140 -19.02 1.63 8.84
CA THR A 140 -18.43 0.31 9.07
C THR A 140 -19.26 -0.82 8.47
N ALA A 141 -20.59 -0.77 8.63
CA ALA A 141 -21.49 -1.78 8.07
C ALA A 141 -21.53 -1.74 6.52
N LEU A 142 -21.54 -0.54 5.95
CA LEU A 142 -21.45 -0.33 4.50
C LEU A 142 -20.12 -0.85 3.95
N ALA A 143 -18.98 -0.47 4.55
CA ALA A 143 -17.65 -0.94 4.15
C ALA A 143 -17.55 -2.47 4.19
N THR A 144 -18.13 -3.12 5.22
CA THR A 144 -18.21 -4.58 5.31
C THR A 144 -19.03 -5.18 4.17
N THR A 145 -20.21 -4.61 3.89
CA THR A 145 -21.10 -5.07 2.80
C THR A 145 -20.43 -4.91 1.43
N PHE A 146 -19.80 -3.77 1.20
CA PHE A 146 -19.07 -3.49 -0.03
C PHE A 146 -17.85 -4.38 -0.19
N THR A 147 -17.11 -4.67 0.88
CA THR A 147 -15.99 -5.62 0.83
C THR A 147 -16.45 -7.02 0.47
N ALA A 148 -17.55 -7.50 1.05
CA ALA A 148 -18.09 -8.83 0.74
C ALA A 148 -18.49 -8.98 -0.74
N SER A 149 -19.01 -7.91 -1.35
CA SER A 149 -19.52 -7.94 -2.73
C SER A 149 -18.47 -7.53 -3.77
N LEU A 150 -17.63 -6.55 -3.44
CA LEU A 150 -16.72 -5.84 -4.35
C LEU A 150 -15.25 -5.97 -3.92
N GLY A 151 -14.91 -6.83 -2.96
CA GLY A 151 -13.55 -6.99 -2.43
C GLY A 151 -12.51 -7.41 -3.48
N SER A 152 -12.95 -8.06 -4.55
CA SER A 152 -12.08 -8.37 -5.71
C SER A 152 -11.71 -7.13 -6.51
N LYS A 153 -12.49 -6.05 -6.41
CA LYS A 153 -12.35 -4.77 -7.13
C LYS A 153 -11.71 -3.66 -6.31
N ALA A 154 -11.95 -3.63 -5.00
CA ALA A 154 -11.41 -2.61 -4.12
C ALA A 154 -11.37 -3.07 -2.66
N SER A 155 -10.46 -2.46 -1.89
CA SER A 155 -10.51 -2.46 -0.43
C SER A 155 -11.37 -1.30 0.06
N PHE A 156 -12.18 -1.54 1.08
CA PHE A 156 -13.03 -0.54 1.73
C PHE A 156 -12.67 -0.42 3.19
N ILE A 157 -12.27 0.79 3.61
CA ILE A 157 -11.85 1.04 4.99
C ILE A 157 -12.71 2.18 5.54
N ALA A 158 -13.49 1.90 6.59
CA ALA A 158 -14.30 2.90 7.25
C ALA A 158 -13.49 3.69 8.30
N GLU A 159 -13.68 5.00 8.35
CA GLU A 159 -13.16 5.88 9.40
C GLU A 159 -14.16 7.00 9.69
N GLY A 160 -14.70 7.04 10.91
CA GLY A 160 -15.78 7.98 11.23
C GLY A 160 -16.96 7.80 10.27
N ALA A 161 -17.49 8.90 9.73
CA ALA A 161 -18.57 8.88 8.74
C ALA A 161 -18.08 8.73 7.28
N TYR A 162 -16.87 8.20 7.08
CA TYR A 162 -16.25 8.08 5.76
C TYR A 162 -15.91 6.63 5.42
N ILE A 163 -15.91 6.31 4.12
CA ILE A 163 -15.40 5.03 3.60
C ILE A 163 -14.36 5.31 2.54
N HIS A 164 -13.12 4.90 2.78
CA HIS A 164 -12.02 5.02 1.85
C HIS A 164 -11.98 3.79 0.94
N ILE A 165 -11.92 4.03 -0.37
CA ILE A 165 -11.91 3.01 -1.41
C ILE A 165 -10.53 3.01 -2.07
N PHE A 166 -9.82 1.89 -1.97
CA PHE A 166 -8.55 1.66 -2.64
C PHE A 166 -8.76 0.58 -3.71
N GLY A 167 -8.73 0.97 -4.98
CA GLY A 167 -9.04 0.06 -6.08
C GLY A 167 -7.90 -0.92 -6.38
N SER A 168 -8.27 -2.13 -6.79
CA SER A 168 -7.33 -3.23 -7.04
C SER A 168 -6.95 -3.41 -8.50
N ASP A 169 -7.68 -2.81 -9.45
CA ASP A 169 -7.74 -3.31 -10.84
C ASP A 169 -7.54 -2.29 -11.95
N PHE A 170 -7.16 -1.04 -11.66
CA PHE A 170 -6.89 0.04 -12.66
C PHE A 170 -8.10 0.45 -13.51
N LEU A 171 -9.17 -0.33 -13.48
CA LEU A 171 -10.28 -0.29 -14.44
C LEU A 171 -11.61 0.05 -13.77
N SER A 172 -11.67 0.05 -12.44
CA SER A 172 -12.81 0.50 -11.62
C SER A 172 -13.01 2.03 -11.69
N ILE A 173 -13.09 2.56 -12.91
CA ILE A 173 -13.21 3.97 -13.25
C ILE A 173 -14.68 4.42 -13.15
N SER A 174 -15.65 3.52 -13.36
CA SER A 174 -17.07 3.81 -13.16
C SER A 174 -17.44 3.58 -11.69
N LYS A 175 -17.62 4.68 -10.96
CA LYS A 175 -18.19 4.67 -9.61
C LYS A 175 -19.52 5.42 -9.67
N SER A 176 -20.61 4.75 -9.33
CA SER A 176 -21.90 5.43 -9.13
C SER A 176 -22.48 5.03 -7.77
N ILE A 177 -23.18 5.99 -7.18
CA ILE A 177 -23.87 5.80 -5.92
C ILE A 177 -25.33 6.11 -6.13
N THR A 178 -26.17 5.24 -5.60
CA THR A 178 -27.60 5.47 -5.53
C THR A 178 -28.03 5.29 -4.09
N VAL A 179 -28.66 6.32 -3.54
CA VAL A 179 -29.28 6.27 -2.22
C VAL A 179 -30.78 6.38 -2.41
N ALA A 180 -31.54 5.51 -1.74
CA ALA A 180 -32.97 5.67 -1.60
C ALA A 180 -33.29 5.82 -0.11
N GLY A 181 -33.86 6.97 0.25
CA GLY A 181 -34.08 7.36 1.64
C GLY A 181 -33.67 8.81 1.91
N ASN A 182 -33.57 9.16 3.19
CA ASN A 182 -33.21 10.51 3.64
C ASN A 182 -31.70 10.69 3.87
N GLY A 183 -30.96 9.58 3.94
CA GLY A 183 -29.51 9.58 4.01
C GLY A 183 -28.85 10.16 2.76
N THR A 184 -27.59 10.55 2.90
CA THR A 184 -26.76 10.97 1.76
C THR A 184 -25.43 10.23 1.77
N LEU A 185 -25.00 9.81 0.60
CA LEU A 185 -23.72 9.17 0.34
C LEU A 185 -23.14 9.78 -0.92
N THR A 186 -22.00 10.45 -0.81
CA THR A 186 -21.37 11.14 -1.95
C THR A 186 -19.95 10.65 -2.17
N ILE A 187 -19.46 10.73 -3.41
CA ILE A 187 -18.07 10.41 -3.74
C ILE A 187 -17.26 11.70 -3.66
N ALA A 188 -16.21 11.72 -2.85
CA ALA A 188 -15.21 12.77 -2.73
C ALA A 188 -13.81 12.24 -3.06
N ASP A 189 -12.86 13.16 -3.28
CA ASP A 189 -11.42 12.89 -3.42
C ASP A 189 -11.08 11.75 -4.38
N ALA A 190 -11.84 11.63 -5.47
CA ALA A 190 -11.69 10.55 -6.44
C ALA A 190 -10.48 10.81 -7.34
N VAL A 191 -9.47 9.96 -7.25
CA VAL A 191 -8.33 9.96 -8.17
C VAL A 191 -8.27 8.63 -8.89
N THR A 192 -8.39 8.71 -10.21
CA THR A 192 -8.63 7.57 -11.10
C THR A 192 -7.37 7.08 -11.82
N THR A 193 -6.27 7.82 -11.76
CA THR A 193 -5.03 7.51 -12.48
C THR A 193 -3.86 7.26 -11.54
N LEU A 194 -2.98 6.31 -11.89
CA LEU A 194 -1.82 5.96 -11.05
C LEU A 194 -0.74 7.04 -10.93
N GLN A 195 -0.76 8.01 -11.85
CA GLN A 195 0.32 9.00 -11.92
C GLN A 195 0.07 10.13 -10.92
N GLY A 196 0.81 10.09 -9.81
CA GLY A 196 0.94 11.18 -8.85
C GLY A 196 0.25 10.99 -7.50
N GLY A 197 -0.65 10.01 -7.37
CA GLY A 197 -1.42 9.80 -6.14
C GLY A 197 -2.16 11.08 -5.69
N VAL A 198 -2.60 11.12 -4.44
CA VAL A 198 -2.90 12.40 -3.77
C VAL A 198 -1.80 12.66 -2.76
N THR A 199 -1.07 13.77 -2.94
CA THR A 199 -0.03 14.19 -1.98
C THR A 199 -0.63 14.32 -0.59
N VAL A 200 0.00 13.66 0.38
CA VAL A 200 -0.31 13.77 1.80
C VAL A 200 0.54 14.88 2.38
N GLU A 201 1.87 14.70 2.41
CA GLU A 201 2.84 15.69 2.86
C GLU A 201 4.28 15.21 2.60
N THR A 202 5.28 16.07 2.82
CA THR A 202 6.71 15.71 2.77
C THR A 202 7.24 15.23 4.12
N ILE A 203 8.04 14.18 4.15
CA ILE A 203 8.70 13.69 5.37
C ILE A 203 9.82 14.66 5.78
N ALA A 204 9.74 15.21 6.99
CA ALA A 204 10.81 15.99 7.60
C ALA A 204 11.85 15.09 8.28
N SER A 205 11.41 14.09 9.04
CA SER A 205 12.28 13.17 9.78
C SER A 205 11.59 11.83 10.03
N ILE A 206 12.38 10.82 10.40
CA ILE A 206 11.91 9.45 10.65
C ILE A 206 12.47 8.97 11.98
N ASP A 207 11.61 8.43 12.84
CA ASP A 207 12.01 7.65 14.00
C ASP A 207 11.77 6.16 13.73
N LEU A 208 12.85 5.43 13.48
CA LEU A 208 12.83 3.99 13.22
C LEU A 208 12.46 3.16 14.45
N THR A 209 12.58 3.72 15.66
CA THR A 209 12.24 3.02 16.92
C THR A 209 10.73 2.91 17.10
N THR A 210 10.02 4.01 16.82
CA THR A 210 8.57 4.08 16.95
C THR A 210 7.84 3.81 15.63
N GLY A 211 8.55 3.80 14.50
CA GLY A 211 7.95 3.71 13.17
C GLY A 211 7.24 4.99 12.75
N THR A 212 7.63 6.13 13.35
CA THR A 212 6.97 7.42 13.14
C THR A 212 7.64 8.21 12.02
N LEU A 213 6.83 8.70 11.08
CA LEU A 213 7.20 9.68 10.07
C LEU A 213 6.72 11.04 10.54
N THR A 214 7.64 11.95 10.81
CA THR A 214 7.31 13.35 11.09
C THR A 214 7.30 14.13 9.79
N LEU A 215 6.23 14.88 9.57
CA LEU A 215 5.93 15.60 8.34
C LEU A 215 6.42 17.06 8.44
N SER A 216 6.72 17.64 7.28
CA SER A 216 7.12 19.05 7.16
C SER A 216 5.94 20.02 7.33
N GLY A 217 4.72 19.49 7.26
CA GLY A 217 3.46 20.21 7.38
C GLY A 217 2.40 19.33 8.04
N ALA A 218 1.21 19.88 8.21
CA ALA A 218 0.09 19.18 8.81
C ALA A 218 -0.77 18.54 7.71
N VAL A 219 -1.20 17.29 7.89
CA VAL A 219 -2.05 16.61 6.90
C VAL A 219 -3.38 17.35 6.74
N ASP A 220 -3.78 17.64 5.50
CA ASP A 220 -5.00 18.39 5.18
C ASP A 220 -6.28 17.55 5.24
N ARG A 221 -6.16 16.23 5.37
CA ARG A 221 -7.25 15.25 5.30
C ARG A 221 -7.14 14.14 6.32
N ARG A 222 -8.23 13.40 6.49
CA ARG A 222 -8.27 12.18 7.29
C ARG A 222 -7.76 11.00 6.49
N LEU A 223 -7.02 10.11 7.15
CA LEU A 223 -6.51 8.87 6.56
C LEU A 223 -6.81 7.71 7.51
N PRO A 224 -7.42 6.61 7.02
CA PRO A 224 -7.80 5.53 7.90
C PRO A 224 -6.58 4.69 8.29
N ALA A 225 -6.68 3.97 9.41
CA ALA A 225 -5.75 2.90 9.69
C ALA A 225 -5.73 1.90 8.52
N LEU A 226 -4.57 1.28 8.27
CA LEU A 226 -4.32 0.38 7.14
C LEU A 226 -4.36 1.04 5.75
N ALA A 227 -4.56 2.36 5.65
CA ALA A 227 -4.41 3.05 4.38
C ALA A 227 -3.00 2.82 3.82
N PRO A 228 -2.88 2.42 2.55
CA PRO A 228 -1.59 2.40 1.89
C PRO A 228 -1.06 3.82 1.76
N LEU A 229 0.20 4.01 2.06
CA LEU A 229 0.92 5.26 1.98
C LEU A 229 2.27 5.01 1.32
N GLY A 230 2.62 5.81 0.32
CA GLY A 230 3.88 5.57 -0.36
C GLY A 230 4.42 6.71 -1.20
N VAL A 231 5.60 6.46 -1.76
CA VAL A 231 6.31 7.36 -2.67
C VAL A 231 6.37 6.62 -4.01
N LEU A 232 5.58 7.08 -4.97
CA LEU A 232 5.54 6.53 -6.32
C LEU A 232 5.81 7.66 -7.31
N ALA A 233 6.92 7.56 -8.06
CA ALA A 233 7.08 8.42 -9.22
C ALA A 233 6.19 7.88 -10.35
N SER A 234 5.64 8.79 -11.16
CA SER A 234 4.72 8.45 -12.26
C SER A 234 5.30 7.52 -13.34
N THR A 235 6.61 7.27 -13.30
CA THR A 235 7.36 6.48 -14.29
C THR A 235 7.94 5.18 -13.74
N ASP A 236 7.77 4.92 -12.44
CA ASP A 236 8.32 3.74 -11.80
C ASP A 236 7.50 2.50 -12.15
N VAL A 237 8.17 1.40 -12.47
CA VAL A 237 7.53 0.11 -12.77
C VAL A 237 7.95 -0.91 -11.72
N ILE A 238 6.97 -1.57 -11.09
CA ILE A 238 7.26 -2.69 -10.17
C ILE A 238 7.94 -3.79 -10.97
N TYR A 239 9.18 -4.12 -10.58
CA TYR A 239 10.07 -5.01 -11.31
C TYR A 239 10.12 -6.42 -10.74
N GLY A 240 9.87 -6.56 -9.43
CA GLY A 240 9.77 -7.85 -8.73
C GLY A 240 10.12 -7.74 -7.26
N LEU A 241 10.43 -8.86 -6.62
CA LEU A 241 10.69 -8.98 -5.19
C LEU A 241 12.18 -9.19 -4.89
N ILE A 242 12.69 -8.54 -3.85
CA ILE A 242 13.99 -8.82 -3.24
C ILE A 242 13.76 -9.81 -2.09
N PRO A 243 14.18 -11.07 -2.19
CA PRO A 243 13.78 -12.10 -1.22
C PRO A 243 14.63 -12.12 0.06
N SER A 244 15.81 -11.53 0.04
CA SER A 244 16.81 -11.58 1.11
C SER A 244 17.22 -10.19 1.56
N LEU A 245 17.81 -10.11 2.75
CA LEU A 245 18.44 -8.89 3.23
C LEU A 245 19.64 -8.58 2.33
N ILE A 246 19.78 -7.32 1.91
CA ILE A 246 20.94 -6.85 1.15
C ILE A 246 21.63 -5.75 1.95
N ASP A 247 22.91 -5.95 2.28
CA ASP A 247 23.82 -4.90 2.77
C ASP A 247 24.52 -4.28 1.56
N LEU A 248 24.12 -3.06 1.19
CA LEU A 248 24.62 -2.38 -0.01
C LEU A 248 25.98 -1.70 0.20
N ASP A 249 26.50 -1.67 1.42
CA ASP A 249 27.84 -1.13 1.69
C ASP A 249 28.93 -2.21 1.58
N GLU A 250 28.54 -3.48 1.71
CA GLU A 250 29.45 -4.64 1.63
C GLU A 250 29.34 -5.41 0.30
N THR A 251 28.29 -5.18 -0.50
CA THR A 251 28.02 -5.92 -1.74
C THR A 251 28.00 -5.04 -2.99
N SER A 252 27.97 -5.67 -4.18
CA SER A 252 27.63 -4.97 -5.42
C SER A 252 26.23 -4.37 -5.30
N ASN A 253 26.01 -3.19 -5.88
CA ASN A 253 24.68 -2.60 -6.01
C ASN A 253 23.74 -3.41 -6.90
N ASP A 254 24.24 -4.46 -7.55
CA ASP A 254 23.46 -5.37 -8.38
C ASP A 254 22.73 -6.40 -7.52
N VAL A 255 21.40 -6.26 -7.44
CA VAL A 255 20.54 -7.12 -6.63
C VAL A 255 19.73 -8.07 -7.50
N ALA A 256 19.54 -9.28 -6.96
CA ALA A 256 18.70 -10.31 -7.54
C ALA A 256 17.21 -10.02 -7.28
N ILE A 257 16.43 -9.86 -8.36
CA ILE A 257 15.00 -9.59 -8.31
C ILE A 257 14.23 -10.80 -8.82
N PHE A 258 13.19 -11.19 -8.08
CA PHE A 258 12.42 -12.40 -8.29
C PHE A 258 11.02 -12.01 -8.78
N THR A 259 10.61 -12.58 -9.91
CA THR A 259 9.26 -12.38 -10.46
C THR A 259 8.36 -13.60 -10.29
N SER A 260 8.92 -14.74 -9.89
CA SER A 260 8.23 -16.01 -9.67
C SER A 260 8.79 -16.67 -8.41
N CYS A 261 7.99 -16.78 -7.36
CA CYS A 261 8.34 -17.45 -6.10
C CYS A 261 7.11 -17.66 -5.22
N THR A 262 7.25 -18.50 -4.19
CA THR A 262 6.24 -18.62 -3.12
C THR A 262 6.78 -17.95 -1.86
N VAL A 263 6.00 -17.04 -1.28
CA VAL A 263 6.41 -16.23 -0.12
C VAL A 263 5.37 -16.25 0.99
N TYR A 264 5.83 -16.09 2.23
CA TYR A 264 4.97 -15.88 3.38
C TYR A 264 4.39 -14.46 3.31
N GLY A 265 3.09 -14.35 3.00
CA GLY A 265 2.46 -13.05 2.74
C GLY A 265 2.43 -12.11 3.94
N ASP A 266 2.36 -12.67 5.15
CA ASP A 266 2.43 -11.97 6.44
C ASP A 266 3.82 -11.40 6.76
N ARG A 267 4.86 -11.87 6.06
CA ARG A 267 6.24 -11.37 6.21
C ARG A 267 6.62 -10.30 5.19
N LEU A 268 5.72 -9.96 4.27
CA LEU A 268 5.97 -8.92 3.27
C LEU A 268 5.74 -7.54 3.91
N PRO A 269 6.67 -6.57 3.73
CA PRO A 269 6.48 -5.18 4.14
C PRO A 269 5.19 -4.56 3.61
N TYR A 270 4.83 -4.93 2.39
CA TYR A 270 3.63 -4.47 1.73
C TYR A 270 3.22 -5.46 0.62
N TRP A 271 1.93 -5.80 0.60
CA TRP A 271 1.30 -6.53 -0.48
C TRP A 271 -0.16 -6.11 -0.61
N ASP A 272 -0.60 -5.92 -1.84
CA ASP A 272 -1.99 -5.66 -2.19
C ASP A 272 -2.38 -6.40 -3.48
N SER A 273 -3.65 -6.30 -3.83
CA SER A 273 -4.21 -6.93 -5.01
C SER A 273 -3.76 -6.28 -6.32
N PHE A 274 -3.18 -5.08 -6.28
CA PHE A 274 -2.52 -4.47 -7.44
C PHE A 274 -1.19 -5.18 -7.72
N ILE A 275 -0.33 -5.29 -6.71
CA ILE A 275 0.96 -5.98 -6.82
C ILE A 275 0.73 -7.42 -7.25
N ALA A 276 -0.26 -8.11 -6.68
CA ALA A 276 -0.63 -9.47 -7.08
C ALA A 276 -0.97 -9.59 -8.58
N LYS A 277 -1.51 -8.54 -9.20
CA LYS A 277 -1.79 -8.53 -10.65
C LYS A 277 -0.57 -8.23 -11.50
N LEU A 278 0.34 -7.38 -11.01
CA LEU A 278 1.59 -7.10 -11.71
C LEU A 278 2.60 -8.25 -11.61
N LEU A 279 2.57 -8.99 -10.51
CA LEU A 279 3.46 -10.10 -10.22
C LEU A 279 2.64 -11.39 -9.97
N PRO A 280 1.86 -11.87 -10.95
CA PRO A 280 0.93 -12.99 -10.76
C PRO A 280 1.62 -14.32 -10.49
N GLU A 281 2.92 -14.42 -10.81
CA GLU A 281 3.74 -15.61 -10.57
C GLU A 281 4.34 -15.64 -9.14
N ILE A 282 4.16 -14.57 -8.36
CA ILE A 282 4.46 -14.57 -6.92
C ILE A 282 3.23 -15.05 -6.17
N THR A 283 3.32 -16.23 -5.58
CA THR A 283 2.23 -16.83 -4.81
C THR A 283 2.40 -16.54 -3.33
N LEU A 284 1.34 -16.06 -2.68
CA LEU A 284 1.32 -15.91 -1.24
C LEU A 284 0.87 -17.20 -0.57
N LEU A 285 1.66 -17.67 0.40
CA LEU A 285 1.18 -18.59 1.41
C LEU A 285 0.59 -17.75 2.54
N THR A 286 -0.73 -17.76 2.66
CA THR A 286 -1.41 -17.32 3.87
C THR A 286 -1.33 -18.44 4.91
N PRO A 287 -1.05 -18.13 6.19
CA PRO A 287 -1.11 -19.12 7.27
C PRO A 287 -2.51 -19.73 7.42
#